data_AF-A0A2W5S9P2-F1
#
_entry.id   AF-A0A2W5S9P2-F1
#
_cell.length_a   1.000
_cell.length_b   1.000
_cell.length_c   1.000
_cell.angle_alpha   90.00
_cell.angle_beta   90.00
_cell.angle_gamma   90.00
#
_symmetry.space_group_name_H-M   'P 1'
#
loop_
_entity.id
_entity.type
_entity.pdbx_description
1 polymer ?
#
loop_
_entity_poly.entity_id
_entity_poly.type
_entity_poly.pdbx_seq_one_letter_code
_entity_poly.pdbx_strand_id
1 'polypeptide(L)'
;MTTRMKSLMLLSTAMMLPMAMPAAAACVTAGVDVTCAGTVDVGFTNNANGVRVTVEADATVSRDNGDAVRVRGTGSRVTNNGTISGEQPIEGGGSDGIDGGHGLIVTNNGKITATNKGIDADEKNDLYVTNNGTIYAYDKAIRNGDGLRGSLRNEGTIESETDEGFESGNEAWVLNTGTIRASDDAIQVGENASIFNYGLIESVRRGGDENDPQDGIDLDSGVVSNYYGAVIRSDDDAAIDFDESVITSTINNYGTIEGTVGVLTDPANTASQIIYNYGSMTGTSGIAVDLGFGNDELRLYNGSKLNGDALLGDGDDTAYFGAGIANSLMNSIINGGAGSDTAIFAGLEFASLLGVKLFGQIMTLSLFNDISDYSVSFVAFDTFRFTDGDYSWDQVAQLTPPAPVPLPAAGMLMVPALGALAMLRRRRR
;
A
#
# COMPACT_ATOMS: atom_id res chain seq x y z
N MET A 1 -95.13 33.83 -28.82
CA MET A 1 -94.43 35.07 -28.37
C MET A 1 -93.95 34.83 -26.94
N THR A 2 -92.74 34.28 -26.77
CA THR A 2 -91.48 35.02 -26.53
C THR A 2 -91.44 35.74 -25.19
N THR A 3 -90.44 35.39 -24.37
CA THR A 3 -89.68 36.15 -23.35
C THR A 3 -89.63 35.44 -22.00
N ARG A 4 -88.52 35.38 -21.25
CA ARG A 4 -87.10 35.72 -21.44
C ARG A 4 -86.35 34.95 -20.33
N MET A 5 -85.33 34.16 -20.67
CA MET A 5 -84.42 33.56 -19.69
C MET A 5 -83.60 34.66 -19.01
N LYS A 6 -83.62 34.70 -17.68
CA LYS A 6 -82.70 35.51 -16.87
C LYS A 6 -81.38 34.71 -16.73
N SER A 7 -80.31 35.25 -17.30
CA SER A 7 -78.95 34.75 -17.13
C SER A 7 -78.50 34.94 -15.68
N LEU A 8 -78.07 33.85 -15.06
CA LEU A 8 -77.42 33.83 -13.75
C LEU A 8 -75.90 33.91 -14.01
N MET A 9 -75.29 35.07 -13.74
CA MET A 9 -73.82 35.21 -13.74
C MET A 9 -73.27 34.50 -12.49
N LEU A 10 -72.58 33.38 -12.68
CA LEU A 10 -71.66 32.85 -11.68
C LEU A 10 -70.37 33.67 -11.73
N LEU A 11 -70.12 34.46 -10.69
CA LEU A 11 -68.84 35.08 -10.43
C LEU A 11 -67.90 33.98 -9.88
N SER A 12 -67.05 33.45 -10.76
CA SER A 12 -65.97 32.54 -10.40
C SER A 12 -64.88 33.35 -9.71
N THR A 13 -64.83 33.30 -8.38
CA THR A 13 -63.71 33.80 -7.59
C THR A 13 -62.56 32.82 -7.75
N ALA A 14 -61.65 33.11 -8.69
CA ALA A 14 -60.40 32.37 -8.84
C ALA A 14 -59.55 32.59 -7.58
N MET A 15 -59.56 31.59 -6.70
CA MET A 15 -58.70 31.52 -5.53
C MET A 15 -57.27 31.28 -6.06
N MET A 16 -56.48 32.36 -6.18
CA MET A 16 -55.04 32.23 -6.43
C MET A 16 -54.42 31.56 -5.21
N LEU A 17 -54.13 30.25 -5.32
CA LEU A 17 -53.16 29.63 -4.42
C LEU A 17 -51.81 30.31 -4.68
N PRO A 18 -51.10 30.81 -3.65
CA PRO A 18 -49.70 31.17 -3.81
C PRO A 18 -48.96 29.88 -4.17
N MET A 19 -48.55 29.73 -5.43
CA MET A 19 -47.51 28.79 -5.76
C MET A 19 -46.27 29.26 -5.02
N ALA A 20 -45.86 28.53 -3.98
CA ALA A 20 -44.54 28.68 -3.40
C ALA A 20 -43.56 28.43 -4.55
N MET A 21 -42.93 29.50 -5.04
CA MET A 21 -41.81 29.33 -5.95
C MET A 21 -40.74 28.54 -5.18
N PRO A 22 -40.14 27.49 -5.76
CA PRO A 22 -38.98 26.87 -5.14
C PRO A 22 -37.97 27.98 -4.91
N ALA A 23 -37.54 28.16 -3.65
CA ALA A 23 -36.43 29.03 -3.35
C ALA A 23 -35.26 28.60 -4.26
N ALA A 24 -34.72 29.53 -5.04
CA ALA A 24 -33.54 29.27 -5.84
C ALA A 24 -32.47 28.68 -4.91
N ALA A 25 -32.03 27.47 -5.21
CA ALA A 25 -30.93 26.83 -4.49
C ALA A 25 -29.69 27.73 -4.64
N ALA A 26 -29.21 28.22 -3.50
CA ALA A 26 -28.11 29.16 -3.44
C ALA A 26 -27.29 28.89 -2.19
N CYS A 27 -25.98 29.09 -2.31
CA CYS A 27 -25.12 29.18 -1.15
C CYS A 27 -25.37 30.51 -0.43
N VAL A 28 -25.94 30.45 0.77
CA VAL A 28 -26.23 31.61 1.60
C VAL A 28 -25.01 31.92 2.46
N THR A 29 -24.53 33.16 2.40
CA THR A 29 -23.36 33.60 3.18
C THR A 29 -23.79 34.43 4.40
N ALA A 30 -23.26 34.11 5.57
CA ALA A 30 -23.39 34.85 6.81
C ALA A 30 -21.99 35.11 7.41
N GLY A 31 -21.37 36.22 7.03
CA GLY A 31 -19.98 36.50 7.39
C GLY A 31 -19.02 35.57 6.63
N VAL A 32 -18.27 34.73 7.36
CA VAL A 32 -17.40 33.70 6.77
C VAL A 32 -18.08 32.34 6.66
N ASP A 33 -19.28 32.19 7.23
CA ASP A 33 -20.07 30.96 7.14
C ASP A 33 -20.89 30.95 5.85
N VAL A 34 -20.91 29.81 5.17
CA VAL A 34 -21.57 29.60 3.89
C VAL A 34 -22.35 28.29 3.98
N THR A 35 -23.65 28.33 3.66
CA THR A 35 -24.49 27.13 3.65
C THR A 35 -25.10 26.96 2.26
N CYS A 36 -24.78 25.85 1.59
CA CYS A 36 -25.31 25.49 0.28
C CYS A 36 -26.40 24.42 0.46
N ALA A 37 -27.61 24.73 -0.05
CA ALA A 37 -28.78 23.86 0.00
C ALA A 37 -29.40 23.73 -1.40
N GLY A 38 -30.01 22.57 -1.69
CA GLY A 38 -30.53 22.27 -3.03
C GLY A 38 -29.42 22.17 -4.08
N THR A 39 -29.75 22.39 -5.36
CA THR A 39 -28.80 22.31 -6.48
C THR A 39 -28.21 23.68 -6.85
N VAL A 40 -26.90 23.84 -6.69
CA VAL A 40 -26.11 25.01 -7.09
C VAL A 40 -25.22 24.58 -8.27
N ASP A 41 -25.50 25.05 -9.48
CA ASP A 41 -24.86 24.64 -10.74
C ASP A 41 -23.75 25.60 -11.24
N VAL A 42 -23.48 26.65 -10.47
CA VAL A 42 -22.45 27.67 -10.77
C VAL A 42 -21.22 27.58 -9.86
N GLY A 43 -21.17 26.55 -9.01
CA GLY A 43 -20.20 26.38 -7.94
C GLY A 43 -20.27 27.46 -6.86
N PHE A 44 -19.26 27.47 -6.00
CA PHE A 44 -19.05 28.47 -4.97
C PHE A 44 -17.60 28.98 -5.02
N THR A 45 -17.40 30.28 -4.79
CA THR A 45 -16.05 30.86 -4.74
C THR A 45 -15.98 31.95 -3.67
N ASN A 46 -15.04 31.82 -2.73
CA ASN A 46 -14.71 32.86 -1.76
C ASN A 46 -13.27 32.71 -1.26
N ASN A 47 -12.43 33.70 -1.55
CA ASN A 47 -11.00 33.67 -1.23
C ASN A 47 -10.65 34.37 0.11
N ALA A 48 -11.63 34.68 0.95
CA ALA A 48 -11.37 35.19 2.29
C ALA A 48 -10.74 34.10 3.18
N ASN A 49 -9.97 34.51 4.19
CA ASN A 49 -9.43 33.57 5.17
C ASN A 49 -10.54 33.04 6.08
N GLY A 50 -10.42 31.77 6.48
CA GLY A 50 -11.32 31.15 7.45
C GLY A 50 -12.76 30.97 6.97
N VAL A 51 -12.99 30.92 5.64
CA VAL A 51 -14.31 30.61 5.07
C VAL A 51 -14.72 29.20 5.51
N ARG A 52 -15.98 29.05 5.92
CA ARG A 52 -16.56 27.79 6.39
C ARG A 52 -17.75 27.44 5.49
N VAL A 53 -17.55 26.50 4.58
CA VAL A 53 -18.59 26.04 3.64
C VAL A 53 -19.22 24.75 4.18
N THR A 54 -20.54 24.74 4.28
CA THR A 54 -21.33 23.54 4.55
C THR A 54 -22.23 23.25 3.36
N VAL A 55 -22.05 22.10 2.74
CA VAL A 55 -23.00 21.53 1.77
C VAL A 55 -23.94 20.61 2.54
N GLU A 56 -25.23 20.95 2.55
CA GLU A 56 -26.24 20.19 3.28
C GLU A 56 -26.46 18.79 2.69
N ALA A 57 -27.08 17.91 3.47
CA ALA A 57 -27.58 16.65 2.94
C ALA A 57 -28.56 16.93 1.78
N ASP A 58 -28.52 16.09 0.74
CA ASP A 58 -29.30 16.22 -0.49
C ASP A 58 -29.01 17.49 -1.32
N ALA A 59 -28.07 18.34 -0.90
CA ALA A 59 -27.60 19.45 -1.71
C ALA A 59 -26.55 18.98 -2.72
N THR A 60 -26.51 19.65 -3.87
CA THR A 60 -25.47 19.47 -4.88
C THR A 60 -24.83 20.81 -5.16
N VAL A 61 -23.51 20.90 -5.06
CA VAL A 61 -22.73 22.03 -5.58
C VAL A 61 -21.92 21.49 -6.75
N SER A 62 -22.25 21.94 -7.96
CA SER A 62 -21.54 21.58 -9.18
C SER A 62 -21.14 22.83 -9.93
N ARG A 63 -20.12 22.68 -10.77
CA ARG A 63 -19.75 23.72 -11.72
C ARG A 63 -19.27 23.09 -13.01
N ASP A 64 -19.87 23.54 -14.10
CA ASP A 64 -19.35 23.30 -15.42
C ASP A 64 -18.15 24.22 -15.66
N ASN A 65 -16.99 23.63 -15.94
CA ASN A 65 -15.77 24.32 -16.33
C ASN A 65 -15.20 25.21 -15.20
N GLY A 66 -14.67 24.54 -14.20
CA GLY A 66 -13.97 25.11 -13.05
C GLY A 66 -14.42 24.45 -11.75
N ASP A 67 -13.71 24.80 -10.67
CA ASP A 67 -13.87 24.09 -9.40
C ASP A 67 -15.25 24.32 -8.79
N ALA A 68 -15.86 23.23 -8.31
CA ALA A 68 -17.19 23.29 -7.72
C ALA A 68 -17.20 24.12 -6.42
N VAL A 69 -16.16 23.98 -5.58
CA VAL A 69 -15.95 24.83 -4.40
C VAL A 69 -14.52 25.37 -4.40
N ARG A 70 -14.38 26.70 -4.50
CA ARG A 70 -13.07 27.38 -4.44
C ARG A 70 -12.95 28.27 -3.20
N VAL A 71 -12.03 27.91 -2.30
CA VAL A 71 -11.78 28.57 -1.02
C VAL A 71 -10.28 28.75 -0.74
N ARG A 72 -9.60 29.50 -1.61
CA ARG A 72 -8.13 29.68 -1.58
C ARG A 72 -7.57 30.50 -0.41
N GLY A 73 -8.43 31.06 0.45
CA GLY A 73 -7.99 31.74 1.66
C GLY A 73 -7.46 30.77 2.71
N THR A 74 -6.54 31.23 3.57
CA THR A 74 -5.92 30.39 4.60
C THR A 74 -6.93 29.92 5.66
N GLY A 75 -6.83 28.68 6.10
CA GLY A 75 -7.60 28.11 7.20
C GLY A 75 -9.08 27.88 6.88
N SER A 76 -9.41 27.80 5.59
CA SER A 76 -10.77 27.52 5.12
C SER A 76 -11.20 26.10 5.46
N ARG A 77 -12.51 25.90 5.65
CA ARG A 77 -13.10 24.61 6.00
C ARG A 77 -14.24 24.29 5.05
N VAL A 78 -14.30 23.06 4.57
CA VAL A 78 -15.41 22.55 3.76
C VAL A 78 -15.97 21.30 4.44
N THR A 79 -17.25 21.34 4.78
CA THR A 79 -18.01 20.18 5.27
C THR A 79 -19.03 19.78 4.21
N ASN A 80 -18.84 18.62 3.59
CA ASN A 80 -19.74 18.09 2.58
C ASN A 80 -20.62 16.99 3.17
N ASN A 81 -21.94 17.19 3.23
CA ASN A 81 -22.92 16.14 3.53
C ASN A 81 -23.78 15.76 2.32
N GLY A 82 -23.57 16.44 1.19
CA GLY A 82 -24.32 16.26 -0.05
C GLY A 82 -23.40 15.78 -1.18
N THR A 83 -23.52 16.41 -2.34
CA THR A 83 -22.65 16.16 -3.50
C THR A 83 -21.87 17.42 -3.87
N ILE A 84 -20.57 17.29 -4.07
CA ILE A 84 -19.73 18.30 -4.74
C ILE A 84 -19.26 17.68 -6.06
N SER A 85 -19.49 18.34 -7.19
CA SER A 85 -19.14 17.80 -8.51
C SER A 85 -18.42 18.82 -9.41
N GLY A 86 -17.12 18.64 -9.60
CA GLY A 86 -16.34 19.38 -10.61
C GLY A 86 -16.38 18.62 -11.94
N GLU A 87 -17.21 19.04 -12.89
CA GLU A 87 -17.44 18.28 -14.14
C GLU A 87 -16.96 19.08 -15.37
N GLN A 88 -16.09 18.48 -16.21
CA GLN A 88 -15.87 18.77 -17.65
C GLN A 88 -15.08 17.67 -18.37
N PRO A 89 -15.16 17.57 -19.71
CA PRO A 89 -14.35 16.62 -20.49
C PRO A 89 -12.85 16.94 -20.45
N ILE A 90 -12.05 15.88 -20.54
CA ILE A 90 -10.61 15.75 -20.22
C ILE A 90 -9.68 16.46 -21.25
N GLU A 91 -10.19 17.38 -22.09
CA GLU A 91 -9.37 18.14 -23.04
C GLU A 91 -9.19 19.60 -22.58
N GLY A 92 -8.06 19.91 -21.92
CA GLY A 92 -7.63 21.30 -21.66
C GLY A 92 -7.59 21.77 -20.19
N GLY A 93 -7.58 20.84 -19.23
CA GLY A 93 -7.57 21.12 -17.79
C GLY A 93 -8.93 20.78 -17.17
N GLY A 94 -8.98 19.76 -16.31
CA GLY A 94 -10.23 19.33 -15.69
C GLY A 94 -10.67 20.26 -14.55
N SER A 95 -11.79 19.92 -13.91
CA SER A 95 -12.36 20.72 -12.82
C SER A 95 -12.21 20.00 -11.49
N ASP A 96 -11.82 20.74 -10.45
CA ASP A 96 -11.67 20.17 -9.12
C ASP A 96 -13.00 20.13 -8.38
N GLY A 97 -13.15 19.17 -7.48
CA GLY A 97 -14.26 19.18 -6.52
C GLY A 97 -14.10 20.36 -5.56
N ILE A 98 -12.95 20.42 -4.90
CA ILE A 98 -12.58 21.48 -3.96
C ILE A 98 -11.18 21.99 -4.32
N ASP A 99 -11.02 23.30 -4.45
CA ASP A 99 -9.73 24.00 -4.60
C ASP A 99 -9.53 24.95 -3.40
N GLY A 100 -8.52 24.68 -2.59
CA GLY A 100 -8.26 25.39 -1.33
C GLY A 100 -6.84 25.91 -1.15
N GLY A 101 -6.65 26.74 -0.11
CA GLY A 101 -5.35 27.30 0.26
C GLY A 101 -4.70 26.61 1.45
N HIS A 102 -3.65 27.23 2.01
CA HIS A 102 -2.98 26.75 3.23
C HIS A 102 -3.95 26.47 4.38
N GLY A 103 -3.73 25.37 5.12
CA GLY A 103 -4.57 25.02 6.26
C GLY A 103 -5.99 24.61 5.86
N LEU A 104 -6.21 24.15 4.63
CA LEU A 104 -7.52 23.65 4.18
C LEU A 104 -7.93 22.46 5.04
N ILE A 105 -9.15 22.50 5.56
CA ILE A 105 -9.74 21.38 6.29
C ILE A 105 -11.00 20.91 5.56
N VAL A 106 -11.01 19.66 5.12
CA VAL A 106 -12.16 19.04 4.46
C VAL A 106 -12.73 17.92 5.32
N THR A 107 -14.03 17.93 5.54
CA THR A 107 -14.78 16.79 6.09
C THR A 107 -15.80 16.36 5.06
N ASN A 108 -15.60 15.19 4.47
CA ASN A 108 -16.51 14.61 3.50
C ASN A 108 -17.35 13.49 4.13
N ASN A 109 -18.64 13.72 4.30
CA ASN A 109 -19.64 12.72 4.69
C ASN A 109 -20.54 12.30 3.51
N GLY A 110 -20.41 12.98 2.37
CA GLY A 110 -21.22 12.77 1.18
C GLY A 110 -20.38 12.25 0.01
N LYS A 111 -20.61 12.81 -1.17
CA LYS A 111 -19.91 12.47 -2.40
C LYS A 111 -19.13 13.68 -2.92
N ILE A 112 -17.86 13.48 -3.27
CA ILE A 112 -17.06 14.41 -4.06
C ILE A 112 -16.70 13.70 -5.36
N THR A 113 -17.02 14.31 -6.49
CA THR A 113 -16.62 13.85 -7.83
C THR A 113 -15.90 14.95 -8.58
N ALA A 114 -14.82 14.62 -9.28
CA ALA A 114 -14.04 15.57 -10.05
C ALA A 114 -13.47 14.95 -11.32
N THR A 115 -13.25 15.76 -12.37
CA THR A 115 -12.54 15.32 -13.57
C THR A 115 -11.05 15.66 -13.56
N ASN A 116 -10.63 16.49 -12.59
CA ASN A 116 -9.22 16.73 -12.26
C ASN A 116 -8.99 16.22 -10.83
N LYS A 117 -8.94 17.10 -9.82
CA LYS A 117 -8.69 16.69 -8.43
C LYS A 117 -9.97 16.64 -7.61
N GLY A 118 -10.16 15.60 -6.80
CA GLY A 118 -11.26 15.57 -5.84
C GLY A 118 -11.13 16.72 -4.83
N ILE A 119 -9.94 16.83 -4.23
CA ILE A 119 -9.54 17.94 -3.36
C ILE A 119 -8.14 18.38 -3.80
N ASP A 120 -7.97 19.67 -4.07
CA ASP A 120 -6.70 20.28 -4.44
C ASP A 120 -6.28 21.34 -3.42
N ALA A 121 -5.05 21.20 -2.93
CA ALA A 121 -4.31 22.15 -2.12
C ALA A 121 -2.84 22.20 -2.56
N ASP A 122 -2.57 22.04 -3.86
CA ASP A 122 -1.23 21.99 -4.45
C ASP A 122 -0.26 23.05 -3.91
N GLU A 123 0.94 22.61 -3.50
CA GLU A 123 1.98 23.44 -2.89
C GLU A 123 1.50 24.24 -1.67
N LYS A 124 0.50 23.74 -0.92
CA LYS A 124 0.01 24.39 0.31
C LYS A 124 0.28 23.50 1.50
N ASN A 125 0.89 24.08 2.53
CA ASN A 125 1.08 23.35 3.79
C ASN A 125 -0.25 23.13 4.53
N ASP A 126 -0.26 22.07 5.33
CA ASP A 126 -1.26 21.78 6.36
C ASP A 126 -2.67 21.47 5.80
N LEU A 127 -2.76 20.62 4.77
CA LEU A 127 -4.02 20.03 4.33
C LEU A 127 -4.52 18.99 5.35
N TYR A 128 -5.79 19.07 5.76
CA TYR A 128 -6.44 18.08 6.61
C TYR A 128 -7.71 17.54 5.97
N VAL A 129 -7.76 16.26 5.64
CA VAL A 129 -8.93 15.60 5.06
C VAL A 129 -9.44 14.52 6.00
N THR A 130 -10.72 14.58 6.32
CA THR A 130 -11.48 13.47 6.93
C THR A 130 -12.53 13.00 5.93
N ASN A 131 -12.39 11.77 5.45
CA ASN A 131 -13.32 11.17 4.50
C ASN A 131 -14.11 10.03 5.15
N ASN A 132 -15.41 10.22 5.32
CA ASN A 132 -16.38 9.20 5.73
C ASN A 132 -17.30 8.77 4.57
N GLY A 133 -17.24 9.49 3.45
CA GLY A 133 -18.06 9.28 2.27
C GLY A 133 -17.26 8.74 1.09
N THR A 134 -17.54 9.24 -0.10
CA THR A 134 -16.81 8.89 -1.33
C THR A 134 -16.12 10.13 -1.88
N ILE A 135 -14.83 9.99 -2.19
CA ILE A 135 -14.07 10.91 -3.04
C ILE A 135 -13.68 10.11 -4.27
N TYR A 136 -14.08 10.61 -5.43
CA TYR A 136 -13.73 10.01 -6.71
C TYR A 136 -13.21 11.12 -7.61
N ALA A 137 -12.05 10.90 -8.22
CA ALA A 137 -11.51 11.80 -9.21
C ALA A 137 -11.04 11.01 -10.43
N TYR A 138 -11.08 11.65 -11.60
CA TYR A 138 -10.48 11.04 -12.78
C TYR A 138 -8.94 11.07 -12.70
N ASP A 139 -8.37 12.23 -12.35
CA ASP A 139 -6.93 12.42 -12.17
C ASP A 139 -6.53 12.00 -10.75
N LYS A 140 -6.08 12.93 -9.88
CA LYS A 140 -5.72 12.63 -8.48
C LYS A 140 -6.91 12.78 -7.54
N ALA A 141 -7.12 11.86 -6.60
CA ALA A 141 -8.27 12.00 -5.69
C ALA A 141 -8.07 13.12 -4.66
N ILE A 142 -6.89 13.19 -4.04
CA ILE A 142 -6.51 14.26 -3.11
C ILE A 142 -5.08 14.68 -3.37
N ARG A 143 -4.86 15.97 -3.60
CA ARG A 143 -3.52 16.54 -3.84
C ARG A 143 -3.17 17.62 -2.83
N ASN A 144 -2.08 17.40 -2.12
CA ASN A 144 -1.33 18.44 -1.42
C ASN A 144 -0.09 18.89 -2.22
N GLY A 145 0.33 18.08 -3.21
CA GLY A 145 1.54 18.27 -4.02
C GLY A 145 2.78 18.38 -3.13
N ASP A 146 3.70 19.27 -3.46
CA ASP A 146 4.90 19.61 -2.65
C ASP A 146 4.58 20.26 -1.28
N GLY A 147 3.30 20.37 -0.91
CA GLY A 147 2.86 20.87 0.39
C GLY A 147 3.30 19.95 1.54
N LEU A 148 3.78 20.55 2.63
CA LEU A 148 4.16 19.82 3.84
C LEU A 148 2.94 19.44 4.69
N ARG A 149 3.05 18.34 5.43
CA ARG A 149 2.08 17.92 6.46
C ARG A 149 0.65 17.70 5.95
N GLY A 150 0.51 17.04 4.80
CA GLY A 150 -0.78 16.52 4.37
C GLY A 150 -1.29 15.46 5.36
N SER A 151 -2.50 15.62 5.87
CA SER A 151 -3.09 14.73 6.87
C SER A 151 -4.40 14.14 6.35
N LEU A 152 -4.44 12.82 6.21
CA LEU A 152 -5.60 12.07 5.74
C LEU A 152 -6.11 11.12 6.82
N ARG A 153 -7.39 11.23 7.15
CA ARG A 153 -8.16 10.19 7.85
C ARG A 153 -9.24 9.67 6.91
N ASN A 154 -9.11 8.43 6.46
CA ASN A 154 -10.06 7.79 5.57
C ASN A 154 -10.82 6.66 6.27
N GLU A 155 -12.13 6.81 6.42
CA GLU A 155 -13.07 5.77 6.85
C GLU A 155 -14.01 5.33 5.71
N GLY A 156 -14.03 6.09 4.61
CA GLY A 156 -14.85 5.84 3.43
C GLY A 156 -14.07 5.29 2.24
N THR A 157 -14.38 5.79 1.06
CA THR A 157 -13.74 5.40 -0.21
C THR A 157 -13.07 6.60 -0.85
N ILE A 158 -11.82 6.41 -1.28
CA ILE A 158 -11.03 7.33 -2.09
C ILE A 158 -10.59 6.56 -3.33
N GLU A 159 -10.95 7.06 -4.51
CA GLU A 159 -10.62 6.46 -5.80
C GLU A 159 -10.15 7.49 -6.82
N SER A 160 -9.06 7.18 -7.52
CA SER A 160 -8.57 7.87 -8.72
C SER A 160 -8.50 6.92 -9.91
N GLU A 161 -8.70 7.41 -11.15
CA GLU A 161 -8.74 6.58 -12.36
C GLU A 161 -7.44 6.58 -13.16
N THR A 162 -6.65 7.64 -13.10
CA THR A 162 -5.42 7.76 -13.91
C THR A 162 -4.19 8.11 -13.11
N ASP A 163 -4.36 8.50 -11.85
CA ASP A 163 -3.31 9.14 -11.06
C ASP A 163 -3.41 8.74 -9.58
N GLU A 164 -2.68 9.38 -8.65
CA GLU A 164 -2.59 8.91 -7.26
C GLU A 164 -3.88 9.13 -6.45
N GLY A 165 -4.05 8.28 -5.44
CA GLY A 165 -5.18 8.37 -4.51
C GLY A 165 -4.99 9.50 -3.49
N PHE A 166 -3.78 9.65 -2.96
CA PHE A 166 -3.39 10.72 -2.05
C PHE A 166 -1.92 11.09 -2.26
N GLU A 167 -1.67 12.34 -2.63
CA GLU A 167 -0.34 12.89 -2.87
C GLU A 167 -0.01 13.99 -1.84
N SER A 168 1.17 13.93 -1.23
CA SER A 168 1.69 15.01 -0.37
C SER A 168 3.21 14.98 -0.26
N GLY A 169 3.84 16.14 -0.07
CA GLY A 169 5.25 16.21 0.33
C GLY A 169 5.48 15.72 1.76
N ASN A 170 6.63 16.09 2.33
CA ASN A 170 7.16 15.55 3.58
C ASN A 170 6.22 15.73 4.79
N GLU A 171 6.44 14.90 5.81
CA GLU A 171 5.71 14.87 7.08
C GLU A 171 4.22 14.50 6.91
N ALA A 172 3.87 13.78 5.83
CA ALA A 172 2.51 13.31 5.59
C ALA A 172 2.04 12.34 6.69
N TRP A 173 0.76 12.41 7.05
CA TRP A 173 0.14 11.51 8.02
C TRP A 173 -1.12 10.89 7.45
N VAL A 174 -1.17 9.57 7.37
CA VAL A 174 -2.32 8.84 6.83
C VAL A 174 -2.83 7.83 7.85
N LEU A 175 -4.13 7.88 8.13
CA LEU A 175 -4.87 6.84 8.84
C LEU A 175 -5.98 6.33 7.93
N ASN A 176 -5.83 5.11 7.45
CA ASN A 176 -6.81 4.45 6.61
C ASN A 176 -7.52 3.33 7.37
N THR A 177 -8.84 3.40 7.52
CA THR A 177 -9.70 2.30 7.94
C THR A 177 -10.72 1.91 6.85
N GLY A 178 -10.74 2.64 5.75
CA GLY A 178 -11.61 2.42 4.59
C GLY A 178 -10.84 1.85 3.40
N THR A 179 -11.16 2.35 2.21
CA THR A 179 -10.50 2.00 0.96
C THR A 179 -9.84 3.22 0.35
N ILE A 180 -8.57 3.08 -0.01
CA ILE A 180 -7.84 3.98 -0.91
C ILE A 180 -7.42 3.11 -2.09
N ARG A 181 -7.83 3.51 -3.30
CA ARG A 181 -7.43 2.83 -4.52
C ARG A 181 -7.09 3.83 -5.61
N ALA A 182 -6.01 3.60 -6.33
CA ALA A 182 -5.58 4.45 -7.43
C ALA A 182 -5.21 3.62 -8.65
N SER A 183 -5.10 4.29 -9.81
CA SER A 183 -4.46 3.67 -10.97
C SER A 183 -2.95 3.76 -10.90
N ASP A 184 -2.46 4.90 -10.41
CA ASP A 184 -1.08 5.15 -10.06
C ASP A 184 -0.82 4.71 -8.63
N ASP A 185 0.03 5.40 -7.90
CA ASP A 185 0.22 5.13 -6.48
C ASP A 185 -1.07 5.32 -5.69
N ALA A 186 -1.42 4.36 -4.83
CA ALA A 186 -2.55 4.60 -3.94
C ALA A 186 -2.25 5.73 -2.95
N ILE A 187 -0.98 5.85 -2.55
CA ILE A 187 -0.43 6.92 -1.72
C ILE A 187 0.97 7.24 -2.23
N GLN A 188 1.25 8.51 -2.51
CA GLN A 188 2.59 9.01 -2.83
C GLN A 188 2.97 10.11 -1.84
N VAL A 189 4.06 9.91 -1.09
CA VAL A 189 4.47 10.86 -0.05
C VAL A 189 5.96 11.05 0.13
N GLY A 190 6.41 12.27 0.43
CA GLY A 190 7.83 12.52 0.70
C GLY A 190 8.34 12.02 2.06
N GLU A 191 9.49 12.54 2.50
CA GLU A 191 10.17 12.11 3.73
C GLU A 191 9.36 12.20 5.02
N ASN A 192 9.73 11.37 6.00
CA ASN A 192 9.17 11.32 7.35
C ASN A 192 7.64 11.09 7.40
N ALA A 193 7.11 10.35 6.43
CA ALA A 193 5.70 9.99 6.40
C ALA A 193 5.31 9.04 7.55
N SER A 194 4.04 9.06 7.94
CA SER A 194 3.48 8.16 8.94
C SER A 194 2.15 7.60 8.44
N ILE A 195 2.16 6.33 8.03
CA ILE A 195 1.02 5.65 7.41
C ILE A 195 0.54 4.51 8.29
N PHE A 196 -0.73 4.54 8.69
CA PHE A 196 -1.39 3.54 9.51
C PHE A 196 -2.58 2.95 8.74
N ASN A 197 -2.44 1.71 8.30
CA ASN A 197 -3.45 1.02 7.52
C ASN A 197 -4.19 -0.05 8.34
N TYR A 198 -5.50 0.10 8.46
CA TYR A 198 -6.44 -0.87 9.01
C TYR A 198 -7.43 -1.39 7.94
N GLY A 199 -7.36 -0.84 6.73
CA GLY A 199 -8.28 -1.14 5.62
C GLY A 199 -7.55 -1.64 4.39
N LEU A 200 -7.96 -1.14 3.22
CA LEU A 200 -7.35 -1.45 1.93
C LEU A 200 -6.63 -0.21 1.37
N ILE A 201 -5.37 -0.39 1.00
CA ILE A 201 -4.58 0.51 0.16
C ILE A 201 -4.16 -0.31 -1.06
N GLU A 202 -4.49 0.16 -2.26
CA GLU A 202 -4.33 -0.65 -3.46
C GLU A 202 -4.06 0.19 -4.71
N SER A 203 -2.94 -0.02 -5.38
CA SER A 203 -2.80 0.38 -6.79
C SER A 203 -3.38 -0.71 -7.69
N VAL A 204 -4.22 -0.31 -8.64
CA VAL A 204 -4.82 -1.16 -9.68
C VAL A 204 -4.75 -0.43 -10.99
N ARG A 205 -3.90 -0.87 -11.91
CA ARG A 205 -3.76 -0.21 -13.21
C ARG A 205 -5.09 -0.13 -13.98
N ARG A 206 -5.57 1.10 -14.21
CA ARG A 206 -6.84 1.42 -14.91
C ARG A 206 -6.68 2.51 -15.97
N GLY A 207 -5.56 3.22 -15.96
CA GLY A 207 -5.17 4.33 -16.83
C GLY A 207 -3.74 4.78 -16.46
N GLY A 208 -3.38 6.03 -16.76
CA GLY A 208 -2.08 6.60 -16.37
C GLY A 208 -0.94 6.36 -17.38
N ASP A 209 0.29 6.68 -16.97
CA ASP A 209 1.50 6.39 -17.75
C ASP A 209 1.91 4.93 -17.58
N GLU A 210 1.76 4.13 -18.64
CA GLU A 210 2.10 2.69 -18.61
C GLU A 210 3.60 2.41 -18.38
N ASN A 211 4.47 3.43 -18.43
CA ASN A 211 5.91 3.27 -18.22
C ASN A 211 6.35 3.66 -16.81
N ASP A 212 5.46 4.24 -16.02
CA ASP A 212 5.74 4.59 -14.64
C ASP A 212 5.43 3.36 -13.78
N PRO A 213 6.34 2.90 -12.90
CA PRO A 213 6.05 1.85 -11.92
C PRO A 213 5.06 2.37 -10.89
N GLN A 214 4.12 1.53 -10.46
CA GLN A 214 2.98 2.02 -9.65
C GLN A 214 2.74 1.15 -8.46
N ASP A 215 2.65 1.81 -7.32
CA ASP A 215 2.87 1.19 -6.03
C ASP A 215 1.65 1.27 -5.13
N GLY A 216 1.56 0.32 -4.21
CA GLY A 216 0.58 0.46 -3.14
C GLY A 216 0.86 1.73 -2.34
N ILE A 217 2.13 2.01 -2.06
CA ILE A 217 2.62 3.20 -1.37
C ILE A 217 4.00 3.53 -1.95
N ASP A 218 4.16 4.72 -2.50
CA ASP A 218 5.45 5.33 -2.82
C ASP A 218 5.83 6.32 -1.71
N LEU A 219 7.02 6.18 -1.12
CA LEU A 219 7.54 7.16 -0.16
C LEU A 219 9.06 7.28 -0.06
N ASP A 220 9.60 8.50 0.13
CA ASP A 220 11.06 8.65 0.37
C ASP A 220 11.49 7.97 1.70
N SER A 221 10.75 8.25 2.78
CA SER A 221 11.04 7.69 4.10
C SER A 221 9.89 7.81 5.10
N GLY A 222 9.91 6.95 6.11
CA GLY A 222 9.00 7.07 7.24
C GLY A 222 8.60 5.76 7.90
N VAL A 223 7.39 5.74 8.45
CA VAL A 223 6.84 4.57 9.13
C VAL A 223 5.54 4.12 8.46
N VAL A 224 5.52 2.86 8.02
CA VAL A 224 4.31 2.19 7.52
C VAL A 224 3.89 1.11 8.51
N SER A 225 2.66 1.18 9.02
CA SER A 225 2.08 0.19 9.92
C SER A 225 0.83 -0.42 9.29
N ASN A 226 0.93 -1.67 8.84
CA ASN A 226 -0.16 -2.43 8.25
C ASN A 226 -0.75 -3.38 9.30
N TYR A 227 -1.97 -3.12 9.77
CA TYR A 227 -2.57 -3.84 10.89
C TYR A 227 -3.23 -5.15 10.47
N TYR A 228 -3.60 -5.96 11.47
CA TYR A 228 -4.24 -7.25 11.26
C TYR A 228 -5.50 -7.15 10.38
N GLY A 229 -5.55 -7.94 9.32
CA GLY A 229 -6.66 -7.96 8.36
C GLY A 229 -6.62 -6.83 7.32
N ALA A 230 -5.70 -5.88 7.46
CA ALA A 230 -5.46 -4.83 6.47
C ALA A 230 -4.59 -5.34 5.31
N VAL A 231 -4.72 -4.69 4.16
CA VAL A 231 -4.04 -5.05 2.92
C VAL A 231 -3.41 -3.80 2.32
N ILE A 232 -2.13 -3.92 1.95
CA ILE A 232 -1.42 -3.01 1.04
C ILE A 232 -1.05 -3.84 -0.18
N ARG A 233 -1.39 -3.35 -1.37
CA ARG A 233 -1.17 -4.10 -2.61
C ARG A 233 -0.85 -3.21 -3.80
N SER A 234 0.02 -3.68 -4.66
CA SER A 234 0.09 -3.25 -6.06
C SER A 234 -0.11 -4.46 -6.98
N ASP A 235 -0.77 -4.26 -8.12
CA ASP A 235 -0.82 -5.24 -9.20
C ASP A 235 0.20 -5.00 -10.31
N ASP A 236 1.02 -3.96 -10.18
CA ASP A 236 2.00 -3.55 -11.18
C ASP A 236 3.45 -3.65 -10.70
N ASP A 237 3.85 -2.86 -9.68
CA ASP A 237 5.20 -2.93 -9.11
C ASP A 237 5.22 -3.30 -7.61
N ALA A 238 5.71 -2.43 -6.73
CA ALA A 238 5.88 -2.72 -5.33
C ALA A 238 4.60 -2.46 -4.52
N ALA A 239 4.36 -3.25 -3.47
CA ALA A 239 3.31 -2.85 -2.53
C ALA A 239 3.74 -1.63 -1.70
N ILE A 240 5.04 -1.50 -1.43
CA ILE A 240 5.66 -0.34 -0.79
C ILE A 240 7.01 -0.12 -1.49
N ASP A 241 7.23 1.05 -2.07
CA ASP A 241 8.53 1.47 -2.61
C ASP A 241 9.12 2.60 -1.79
N PHE A 242 10.43 2.53 -1.53
CA PHE A 242 11.18 3.56 -0.83
C PHE A 242 12.10 4.32 -1.78
N ASP A 243 11.79 5.58 -2.02
CA ASP A 243 12.55 6.48 -2.89
C ASP A 243 13.90 6.92 -2.27
N GLU A 244 14.68 7.75 -2.99
CA GLU A 244 15.99 8.23 -2.52
C GLU A 244 15.91 8.92 -1.15
N SER A 245 16.53 8.34 -0.13
CA SER A 245 16.66 8.98 1.18
C SER A 245 17.92 8.59 1.94
N VAL A 246 18.17 9.34 3.02
CA VAL A 246 19.19 9.08 4.06
C VAL A 246 18.55 8.88 5.44
N ILE A 247 17.21 8.85 5.50
CA ILE A 247 16.43 8.72 6.73
C ILE A 247 15.93 7.29 6.86
N THR A 248 16.24 6.65 7.99
CA THR A 248 15.82 5.28 8.28
C THR A 248 14.30 5.13 8.23
N SER A 249 13.84 4.11 7.51
CA SER A 249 12.43 3.76 7.39
C SER A 249 12.05 2.52 8.18
N THR A 250 10.78 2.39 8.54
CA THR A 250 10.29 1.23 9.30
C THR A 250 8.94 0.73 8.80
N ILE A 251 8.85 -0.58 8.58
CA ILE A 251 7.60 -1.27 8.29
C ILE A 251 7.21 -2.15 9.48
N ASN A 252 5.98 -2.01 9.96
CA ASN A 252 5.35 -2.92 10.92
C ASN A 252 4.19 -3.63 10.24
N ASN A 253 4.40 -4.87 9.80
CA ASN A 253 3.39 -5.63 9.10
C ASN A 253 2.73 -6.70 9.98
N TYR A 254 1.44 -6.53 10.25
CA TYR A 254 0.56 -7.52 10.87
C TYR A 254 -0.52 -8.04 9.90
N GLY A 255 -0.65 -7.40 8.72
CA GLY A 255 -1.64 -7.71 7.69
C GLY A 255 -1.04 -8.44 6.50
N THR A 256 -1.48 -8.07 5.30
CA THR A 256 -0.94 -8.55 4.03
C THR A 256 -0.29 -7.40 3.26
N ILE A 257 0.92 -7.65 2.76
CA ILE A 257 1.65 -6.82 1.79
C ILE A 257 1.89 -7.71 0.56
N GLU A 258 1.46 -7.27 -0.62
CA GLU A 258 1.56 -8.05 -1.85
C GLU A 258 1.77 -7.16 -3.07
N GLY A 259 2.89 -7.35 -3.79
CA GLY A 259 3.16 -6.69 -5.06
C GLY A 259 3.90 -7.60 -6.02
N THR A 260 4.27 -7.09 -7.19
CA THR A 260 5.32 -7.69 -8.03
C THR A 260 6.59 -7.85 -7.21
N VAL A 261 6.95 -6.80 -6.48
CA VAL A 261 7.84 -6.83 -5.32
C VAL A 261 7.01 -6.52 -4.06
N GLY A 262 7.29 -7.18 -2.93
CA GLY A 262 6.56 -6.89 -1.70
C GLY A 262 6.98 -5.55 -1.09
N VAL A 263 8.28 -5.34 -0.93
CA VAL A 263 8.90 -4.07 -0.50
C VAL A 263 10.12 -3.83 -1.38
N LEU A 264 10.20 -2.66 -2.00
CA LEU A 264 11.29 -2.21 -2.86
C LEU A 264 11.98 -1.00 -2.23
N THR A 265 13.21 -0.73 -2.65
CA THR A 265 13.98 0.45 -2.25
C THR A 265 14.84 0.88 -3.42
N ASP A 266 14.82 2.18 -3.72
CA ASP A 266 15.58 2.76 -4.83
C ASP A 266 17.10 2.61 -4.61
N PRO A 267 17.89 2.29 -5.66
CA PRO A 267 19.34 2.17 -5.55
C PRO A 267 20.09 3.43 -5.09
N ALA A 268 19.48 4.61 -5.08
CA ALA A 268 20.06 5.83 -4.51
C ALA A 268 19.73 6.01 -3.03
N ASN A 269 18.76 5.27 -2.48
CA ASN A 269 18.50 5.25 -1.04
C ASN A 269 19.69 4.61 -0.32
N THR A 270 20.23 5.32 0.67
CA THR A 270 21.38 4.88 1.49
C THR A 270 21.06 4.78 2.97
N ALA A 271 19.78 4.94 3.31
CA ALA A 271 19.27 4.79 4.65
C ALA A 271 19.01 3.31 4.96
N SER A 272 19.05 2.94 6.24
CA SER A 272 18.58 1.62 6.65
C SER A 272 17.05 1.47 6.53
N GLN A 273 16.58 0.30 6.16
CA GLN A 273 15.19 -0.14 6.22
C GLN A 273 15.03 -1.21 7.30
N ILE A 274 14.03 -1.02 8.18
CA ILE A 274 13.75 -1.93 9.29
C ILE A 274 12.34 -2.52 9.13
N ILE A 275 12.25 -3.81 8.86
CA ILE A 275 10.99 -4.52 8.63
C ILE A 275 10.70 -5.45 9.80
N TYR A 276 9.62 -5.17 10.52
CA TYR A 276 9.03 -6.07 11.50
C TYR A 276 7.83 -6.78 10.87
N ASN A 277 8.02 -8.04 10.47
CA ASN A 277 6.95 -8.86 9.93
C ASN A 277 6.34 -9.75 11.02
N TYR A 278 5.02 -9.72 11.09
CA TYR A 278 4.13 -10.59 11.86
C TYR A 278 3.01 -11.17 10.98
N GLY A 279 2.84 -10.64 9.77
CA GLY A 279 1.81 -10.97 8.79
C GLY A 279 2.39 -11.64 7.54
N SER A 280 1.78 -11.39 6.38
CA SER A 280 2.24 -11.92 5.09
C SER A 280 2.90 -10.84 4.25
N MET A 281 4.02 -11.19 3.61
CA MET A 281 4.68 -10.41 2.56
C MET A 281 4.90 -11.32 1.36
N THR A 282 4.44 -10.89 0.19
CA THR A 282 4.47 -11.66 -1.05
C THR A 282 5.03 -10.82 -2.19
N GLY A 283 6.02 -11.37 -2.88
CA GLY A 283 6.51 -10.87 -4.16
C GLY A 283 6.11 -11.81 -5.28
N THR A 284 5.21 -11.39 -6.16
CA THR A 284 4.68 -12.27 -7.22
C THR A 284 5.68 -12.54 -8.35
N SER A 285 6.69 -11.67 -8.51
CA SER A 285 7.85 -11.89 -9.38
C SER A 285 8.88 -12.87 -8.82
N GLY A 286 8.76 -13.21 -7.53
CA GLY A 286 9.71 -14.03 -6.79
C GLY A 286 10.54 -13.27 -5.77
N ILE A 287 10.51 -11.93 -5.73
CA ILE A 287 11.22 -11.11 -4.72
C ILE A 287 10.21 -10.47 -3.78
N ALA A 288 10.18 -10.89 -2.52
CA ALA A 288 9.28 -10.32 -1.52
C ALA A 288 9.83 -9.04 -0.87
N VAL A 289 11.16 -8.91 -0.78
CA VAL A 289 11.85 -7.80 -0.13
C VAL A 289 13.15 -7.51 -0.88
N ASP A 290 13.38 -6.25 -1.23
CA ASP A 290 14.62 -5.72 -1.82
C ASP A 290 14.93 -4.37 -1.16
N LEU A 291 16.05 -4.26 -0.41
CA LEU A 291 16.32 -3.11 0.49
C LEU A 291 17.49 -2.22 0.06
N GLY A 292 18.27 -2.62 -0.95
CA GLY A 292 19.26 -1.72 -1.56
C GLY A 292 20.49 -1.47 -0.69
N PHE A 293 20.77 -0.21 -0.33
CA PHE A 293 21.93 0.16 0.50
C PHE A 293 21.47 0.54 1.90
N GLY A 294 22.26 0.19 2.92
CA GLY A 294 21.93 0.52 4.30
C GLY A 294 22.40 -0.60 5.21
N ASN A 295 22.29 -0.41 6.52
CA ASN A 295 22.42 -1.56 7.41
C ASN A 295 21.00 -2.02 7.74
N ASP A 296 20.49 -2.95 6.95
CA ASP A 296 19.06 -3.28 6.91
C ASP A 296 18.69 -4.37 7.88
N GLU A 297 17.43 -4.39 8.28
CA GLU A 297 16.93 -5.37 9.23
C GLU A 297 15.62 -5.99 8.78
N LEU A 298 15.66 -7.26 8.36
CA LEU A 298 14.47 -8.08 8.17
C LEU A 298 14.20 -8.93 9.40
N ARG A 299 13.17 -8.58 10.16
CA ARG A 299 12.77 -9.26 11.40
C ARG A 299 11.48 -10.04 11.22
N LEU A 300 11.60 -11.35 11.23
CA LEU A 300 10.48 -12.28 11.08
C LEU A 300 10.06 -12.83 12.45
N TYR A 301 8.83 -12.55 12.85
CA TYR A 301 8.24 -13.03 14.11
C TYR A 301 7.20 -14.14 13.88
N ASN A 302 6.69 -14.69 14.97
CA ASN A 302 5.60 -15.67 14.92
C ASN A 302 4.39 -15.12 14.14
N GLY A 303 3.87 -15.92 13.21
CA GLY A 303 2.81 -15.52 12.28
C GLY A 303 3.31 -15.02 10.92
N SER A 304 4.59 -14.64 10.82
CA SER A 304 5.20 -14.20 9.57
C SER A 304 5.01 -15.22 8.46
N LYS A 305 4.81 -14.72 7.25
CA LYS A 305 4.94 -15.44 6.00
C LYS A 305 5.70 -14.56 5.03
N LEU A 306 6.79 -15.09 4.49
CA LEU A 306 7.55 -14.52 3.40
C LEU A 306 7.39 -15.47 2.20
N ASN A 307 6.83 -14.96 1.12
CA ASN A 307 6.62 -15.69 -0.13
C ASN A 307 7.35 -14.97 -1.26
N GLY A 308 8.56 -15.42 -1.55
CA GLY A 308 9.54 -14.71 -2.37
C GLY A 308 10.85 -14.51 -1.60
N ASP A 309 11.93 -14.28 -2.33
CA ASP A 309 13.27 -14.05 -1.80
C ASP A 309 13.35 -12.70 -1.07
N ALA A 310 14.30 -12.58 -0.16
CA ALA A 310 14.68 -11.34 0.50
C ALA A 310 16.12 -10.98 0.12
N LEU A 311 16.30 -9.82 -0.49
CA LEU A 311 17.59 -9.24 -0.86
C LEU A 311 17.83 -8.07 0.10
N LEU A 312 18.86 -8.16 0.95
CA LEU A 312 19.16 -7.11 1.92
C LEU A 312 20.07 -6.05 1.28
N GLY A 313 21.10 -6.47 0.56
CA GLY A 313 21.80 -5.60 -0.39
C GLY A 313 23.21 -5.24 0.06
N ASP A 314 23.56 -3.97 0.05
CA ASP A 314 24.88 -3.46 0.42
C ASP A 314 24.83 -2.86 1.84
N GLY A 315 25.67 -3.37 2.74
CA GLY A 315 25.86 -2.88 4.11
C GLY A 315 25.96 -4.03 5.10
N ASP A 316 25.97 -3.72 6.40
CA ASP A 316 26.06 -4.74 7.44
C ASP A 316 24.64 -5.15 7.89
N ASP A 317 24.05 -6.12 7.19
CA ASP A 317 22.62 -6.42 7.30
C ASP A 317 22.30 -7.47 8.37
N THR A 318 21.04 -7.48 8.81
CA THR A 318 20.53 -8.42 9.80
C THR A 318 19.24 -9.10 9.36
N ALA A 319 19.28 -10.43 9.25
CA ALA A 319 18.10 -11.28 9.19
C ALA A 319 17.80 -11.85 10.59
N TYR A 320 16.73 -11.37 11.23
CA TYR A 320 16.34 -11.83 12.56
C TYR A 320 15.15 -12.78 12.51
N PHE A 321 15.29 -13.92 13.18
CA PHE A 321 14.30 -14.97 13.30
C PHE A 321 13.84 -15.07 14.75
N GLY A 322 12.62 -14.61 15.02
CA GLY A 322 12.00 -14.66 16.33
C GLY A 322 11.68 -16.07 16.81
N ALA A 323 11.57 -16.25 18.12
CA ALA A 323 11.14 -17.52 18.71
C ALA A 323 9.77 -17.96 18.16
N GLY A 324 9.63 -19.24 17.83
CA GLY A 324 8.38 -19.82 17.32
C GLY A 324 8.12 -19.60 15.83
N ILE A 325 9.13 -19.19 15.06
CA ILE A 325 9.05 -19.06 13.60
C ILE A 325 8.98 -20.43 12.90
N ALA A 326 7.83 -21.10 13.00
CA ALA A 326 7.56 -22.33 12.26
C ALA A 326 6.87 -22.00 10.93
N ASN A 327 7.46 -22.43 9.81
CA ASN A 327 6.89 -22.32 8.46
C ASN A 327 6.68 -20.89 7.93
N SER A 328 7.45 -19.91 8.41
CA SER A 328 7.33 -18.52 7.95
C SER A 328 7.99 -18.22 6.62
N LEU A 329 8.73 -19.19 6.06
CA LEU A 329 9.44 -19.04 4.80
C LEU A 329 8.92 -20.10 3.82
N MET A 330 8.35 -19.64 2.71
CA MET A 330 7.86 -20.54 1.66
C MET A 330 8.81 -20.51 0.48
N ASN A 331 9.82 -21.40 0.50
CA ASN A 331 10.83 -21.53 -0.56
C ASN A 331 11.66 -20.27 -0.82
N SER A 332 11.76 -19.37 0.16
CA SER A 332 12.55 -18.14 0.06
C SER A 332 14.04 -18.36 0.35
N ILE A 333 14.88 -17.63 -0.36
CA ILE A 333 16.29 -17.38 -0.02
C ILE A 333 16.39 -16.01 0.65
N ILE A 334 17.20 -15.91 1.70
CA ILE A 334 17.63 -14.63 2.24
C ILE A 334 19.07 -14.40 1.79
N ASN A 335 19.31 -13.30 1.10
CA ASN A 335 20.61 -12.89 0.60
C ASN A 335 21.07 -11.66 1.38
N GLY A 336 22.16 -11.77 2.13
CA GLY A 336 22.75 -10.62 2.84
C GLY A 336 23.27 -9.62 1.83
N GLY A 337 24.20 -10.07 0.98
CA GLY A 337 24.68 -9.28 -0.15
C GLY A 337 26.13 -8.87 0.08
N ALA A 338 26.45 -7.58 0.02
CA ALA A 338 27.80 -7.10 0.24
C ALA A 338 27.93 -6.41 1.60
N GLY A 339 28.80 -6.94 2.46
CA GLY A 339 29.09 -6.35 3.76
C GLY A 339 29.36 -7.45 4.78
N SER A 340 29.09 -7.18 6.06
CA SER A 340 29.23 -8.15 7.15
C SER A 340 27.87 -8.55 7.71
N ASP A 341 27.24 -9.56 7.11
CA ASP A 341 25.83 -9.87 7.35
C ASP A 341 25.63 -10.88 8.47
N THR A 342 24.56 -10.69 9.24
CA THR A 342 24.24 -11.53 10.41
C THR A 342 22.83 -12.12 10.35
N ALA A 343 22.74 -13.45 10.44
CA ALA A 343 21.49 -14.15 10.71
C ALA A 343 21.36 -14.45 12.21
N ILE A 344 20.27 -14.02 12.85
CA ILE A 344 20.05 -14.18 14.29
C ILE A 344 18.86 -15.12 14.56
N PHE A 345 19.10 -16.21 15.29
CA PHE A 345 18.07 -17.15 15.71
C PHE A 345 17.74 -16.97 17.20
N ALA A 346 16.71 -16.18 17.48
CA ALA A 346 16.34 -15.85 18.85
C ALA A 346 15.72 -17.06 19.58
N GLY A 347 16.30 -17.40 20.73
CA GLY A 347 15.81 -18.48 21.58
C GLY A 347 16.24 -19.88 21.15
N LEU A 348 17.10 -20.01 20.13
CA LEU A 348 17.68 -21.29 19.72
C LEU A 348 19.14 -21.38 20.16
N GLU A 349 19.55 -22.54 20.67
CA GLU A 349 20.96 -22.90 20.84
C GLU A 349 21.47 -23.50 19.54
N PHE A 350 22.78 -23.51 19.31
CA PHE A 350 23.38 -24.12 18.12
C PHE A 350 23.04 -25.62 18.00
N ALA A 351 22.82 -26.29 19.13
CA ALA A 351 22.38 -27.68 19.19
C ALA A 351 20.99 -27.92 18.53
N SER A 352 20.20 -26.87 18.31
CA SER A 352 18.92 -26.93 17.58
C SER A 352 19.08 -27.11 16.07
N LEU A 353 20.31 -26.99 15.53
CA LEU A 353 20.61 -27.23 14.13
C LEU A 353 20.60 -28.73 13.81
N LEU A 354 19.61 -29.16 13.04
CA LEU A 354 19.42 -30.57 12.63
C LEU A 354 20.29 -30.97 11.44
N GLY A 355 20.62 -30.01 10.57
CA GLY A 355 21.42 -30.29 9.39
C GLY A 355 21.72 -29.05 8.57
N VAL A 356 22.77 -29.18 7.77
CA VAL A 356 23.23 -28.17 6.82
C VAL A 356 23.31 -28.81 5.44
N LYS A 357 22.78 -28.12 4.43
CA LYS A 357 22.99 -28.46 3.02
C LYS A 357 23.65 -27.28 2.34
N LEU A 358 24.71 -27.55 1.61
CA LEU A 358 25.39 -26.55 0.78
C LEU A 358 25.26 -26.95 -0.68
N PHE A 359 24.69 -26.06 -1.49
CA PHE A 359 24.62 -26.23 -2.95
C PHE A 359 25.09 -24.95 -3.63
N GLY A 360 26.30 -25.00 -4.20
CA GLY A 360 26.96 -23.78 -4.68
C GLY A 360 27.22 -22.82 -3.51
N GLN A 361 26.64 -21.63 -3.59
CA GLN A 361 26.73 -20.58 -2.55
C GLN A 361 25.52 -20.56 -1.61
N ILE A 362 24.52 -21.42 -1.82
CA ILE A 362 23.31 -21.44 -1.00
C ILE A 362 23.51 -22.42 0.16
N MET A 363 23.42 -21.90 1.39
CA MET A 363 23.41 -22.69 2.62
C MET A 363 21.98 -22.82 3.13
N THR A 364 21.43 -24.03 3.13
CA THR A 364 20.15 -24.33 3.77
C THR A 364 20.39 -24.93 5.14
N LEU A 365 19.88 -24.25 6.18
CA LEU A 365 19.86 -24.74 7.55
C LEU A 365 18.51 -25.41 7.83
N SER A 366 18.54 -26.61 8.39
CA SER A 366 17.35 -27.26 8.96
C SER A 366 17.41 -27.17 10.47
N LEU A 367 16.39 -26.60 11.10
CA LEU A 367 16.37 -26.22 12.51
C LEU A 367 15.15 -26.82 13.22
N PHE A 368 15.29 -27.11 14.51
CA PHE A 368 14.19 -27.53 15.40
C PHE A 368 13.91 -26.46 16.46
N ASN A 369 12.65 -26.07 16.64
CA ASN A 369 12.24 -25.06 17.62
C ASN A 369 11.28 -25.60 18.71
N ASP A 370 11.42 -26.87 19.08
CA ASP A 370 10.54 -27.61 20.00
C ASP A 370 9.09 -27.83 19.52
N ILE A 371 8.67 -27.18 18.44
CA ILE A 371 7.32 -27.30 17.84
C ILE A 371 7.39 -28.05 16.52
N SER A 372 8.30 -27.65 15.63
CA SER A 372 8.47 -28.26 14.31
C SER A 372 9.86 -28.05 13.74
N ASP A 373 10.22 -28.92 12.80
CA ASP A 373 11.36 -28.70 11.92
C ASP A 373 11.00 -27.64 10.88
N TYR A 374 11.92 -26.72 10.62
CA TYR A 374 11.81 -25.77 9.51
C TYR A 374 13.16 -25.61 8.83
N SER A 375 13.17 -24.98 7.66
CA SER A 375 14.42 -24.72 6.93
C SER A 375 14.47 -23.31 6.38
N VAL A 376 15.67 -22.75 6.37
CA VAL A 376 15.96 -21.40 5.86
C VAL A 376 17.18 -21.49 4.97
N SER A 377 17.12 -20.83 3.82
CA SER A 377 18.23 -20.77 2.88
C SER A 377 18.87 -19.39 2.90
N PHE A 378 20.20 -19.37 2.95
CA PHE A 378 21.01 -18.17 3.04
C PHE A 378 22.03 -18.10 1.91
N VAL A 379 22.30 -16.89 1.45
CA VAL A 379 23.41 -16.52 0.55
C VAL A 379 24.09 -15.30 1.15
N ALA A 380 25.42 -15.25 1.05
CA ALA A 380 26.22 -14.11 1.51
C ALA A 380 25.89 -13.69 2.96
N PHE A 381 26.12 -14.61 3.90
CA PHE A 381 26.07 -14.29 5.33
C PHE A 381 27.41 -14.63 5.97
N ASP A 382 27.90 -13.77 6.86
CA ASP A 382 29.17 -13.99 7.57
C ASP A 382 28.95 -14.71 8.89
N THR A 383 27.90 -14.30 9.62
CA THR A 383 27.67 -14.73 11.01
C THR A 383 26.27 -15.31 11.20
N PHE A 384 26.21 -16.48 11.82
CA PHE A 384 24.99 -17.09 12.34
C PHE A 384 25.03 -17.03 13.87
N ARG A 385 24.16 -16.22 14.45
CA ARG A 385 24.05 -15.99 15.89
C ARG A 385 22.95 -16.84 16.50
N PHE A 386 23.32 -17.64 17.48
CA PHE A 386 22.45 -18.41 18.35
C PHE A 386 22.57 -17.89 19.79
N THR A 387 21.74 -18.39 20.70
CA THR A 387 21.76 -17.97 22.12
C THR A 387 23.04 -18.33 22.86
N ASP A 388 23.75 -19.35 22.39
CA ASP A 388 24.98 -19.90 22.98
C ASP A 388 26.27 -19.45 22.26
N GLY A 389 26.17 -18.73 21.14
CA GLY A 389 27.33 -18.16 20.47
C GLY A 389 27.11 -17.67 19.03
N ASP A 390 28.18 -17.12 18.48
CA ASP A 390 28.27 -16.68 17.08
C ASP A 390 29.12 -17.69 16.29
N TYR A 391 28.63 -18.08 15.12
CA TYR A 391 29.24 -19.08 14.26
C TYR A 391 29.43 -18.49 12.87
N SER A 392 30.67 -18.50 12.38
CA SER A 392 30.97 -18.07 11.01
C SER A 392 30.40 -19.02 9.97
N TRP A 393 30.21 -18.53 8.75
CA TRP A 393 29.84 -19.34 7.59
C TRP A 393 30.67 -20.63 7.47
N ASP A 394 31.99 -20.53 7.55
CA ASP A 394 32.90 -21.68 7.43
C ASP A 394 32.69 -22.73 8.54
N GLN A 395 32.41 -22.28 9.77
CA GLN A 395 32.12 -23.19 10.88
C GLN A 395 30.82 -23.96 10.66
N VAL A 396 29.77 -23.29 10.15
CA VAL A 396 28.48 -23.93 9.87
C VAL A 396 28.58 -24.83 8.64
N ALA A 397 29.27 -24.39 7.58
CA ALA A 397 29.44 -25.16 6.34
C ALA A 397 30.15 -26.51 6.56
N GLN A 398 31.09 -26.58 7.51
CA GLN A 398 31.79 -27.81 7.89
C GLN A 398 30.87 -28.92 8.46
N LEU A 399 29.65 -28.57 8.86
CA LEU A 399 28.65 -29.54 9.33
C LEU A 399 27.92 -30.27 8.20
N THR A 400 28.15 -29.88 6.95
CA THR A 400 27.56 -30.56 5.79
C THR A 400 28.06 -32.02 5.73
N PRO A 401 27.16 -33.02 5.69
CA PRO A 401 27.58 -34.42 5.58
C PRO A 401 28.48 -34.61 4.35
N PRO A 402 29.55 -35.41 4.41
CA PRO A 402 30.34 -35.72 3.23
C PRO A 402 29.41 -36.31 2.18
N ALA A 403 29.55 -35.86 0.92
CA ALA A 403 28.78 -36.37 -0.20
C ALA A 403 28.79 -37.91 -0.13
N PRO A 404 27.63 -38.58 -0.20
CA PRO A 404 27.58 -40.03 -0.11
C PRO A 404 28.53 -40.59 -1.17
N VAL A 405 29.62 -41.19 -0.71
CA VAL A 405 30.62 -41.77 -1.60
C VAL A 405 29.87 -42.77 -2.47
N PRO A 406 29.89 -42.63 -3.81
CA PRO A 406 29.28 -43.62 -4.68
C PRO A 406 29.89 -44.96 -4.28
N LEU A 407 29.10 -45.84 -3.67
CA LEU A 407 29.54 -47.19 -3.41
C LEU A 407 30.03 -47.70 -4.77
N PRO A 408 31.30 -48.13 -4.89
CA PRO A 408 31.73 -48.80 -6.10
C PRO A 408 30.70 -49.90 -6.36
N ALA A 409 30.33 -50.11 -7.62
CA ALA A 409 29.52 -51.24 -8.05
C ALA A 409 30.26 -52.59 -7.86
N ALA A 410 30.88 -52.80 -6.69
CA ALA A 410 31.59 -53.99 -6.27
C ALA A 410 30.66 -55.04 -5.64
N GLY A 411 29.33 -54.85 -5.76
CA GLY A 411 28.30 -55.76 -5.24
C GLY A 411 27.71 -56.76 -6.24
N MET A 412 28.17 -56.81 -7.49
CA MET A 412 27.70 -57.81 -8.49
C MET A 412 28.87 -58.47 -9.25
N LEU A 413 29.91 -58.88 -8.53
CA LEU A 413 30.98 -59.69 -9.12
C LEU A 413 31.45 -60.76 -8.14
N MET A 414 30.53 -61.61 -7.67
CA MET A 414 30.86 -62.99 -7.26
C MET A 414 29.66 -63.95 -7.41
N VAL A 415 29.71 -64.72 -8.52
CA VAL A 415 29.29 -66.14 -8.67
C VAL A 415 27.77 -66.39 -8.87
N PRO A 416 27.35 -67.06 -9.98
CA PRO A 416 27.91 -68.35 -10.34
C PRO A 416 28.46 -68.51 -11.76
N ALA A 417 29.80 -68.49 -11.82
CA ALA A 417 30.60 -69.35 -12.70
C ALA A 417 30.57 -70.84 -12.29
N LEU A 418 29.47 -71.30 -11.69
CA LEU A 418 29.20 -72.72 -11.37
C LEU A 418 28.11 -73.33 -12.28
N GLY A 419 27.48 -72.55 -13.17
CA GLY A 419 26.55 -73.06 -14.20
C GLY A 419 27.22 -73.55 -15.49
N ALA A 420 28.44 -73.09 -15.79
CA ALA A 420 29.09 -73.33 -17.09
C ALA A 420 29.96 -74.61 -17.16
N LEU A 421 30.26 -75.26 -16.03
CA LEU A 421 30.98 -76.56 -16.03
C LEU A 421 30.06 -77.80 -16.01
N ALA A 422 28.75 -77.64 -15.78
CA ALA A 422 27.79 -78.76 -15.83
C ALA A 422 27.23 -79.03 -17.25
N MET A 423 27.38 -78.09 -18.20
CA MET A 423 26.86 -78.23 -19.57
C MET A 423 27.84 -78.84 -20.59
N LEU A 424 29.09 -79.13 -20.21
CA LEU A 424 30.08 -79.77 -21.09
C LEU A 424 30.24 -81.30 -20.90
N ARG A 425 29.41 -81.95 -20.07
CA ARG A 425 29.44 -83.42 -19.90
C ARG A 425 28.23 -84.18 -20.48
N ARG A 426 27.38 -83.54 -21.29
CA ARG A 426 26.24 -84.20 -21.97
C ARG A 426 26.30 -84.23 -23.50
N ARG A 427 27.51 -84.29 -24.07
CA ARG A 427 27.75 -84.75 -25.45
C ARG A 427 28.87 -85.78 -25.48
N ARG A 428 28.55 -87.01 -25.05
CA ARG A 428 29.18 -88.28 -25.48
C ARG A 428 28.46 -89.46 -24.80
N ARG A 429 27.29 -89.81 -25.35
CA ARG A 429 26.82 -91.15 -25.67
C ARG A 429 25.40 -91.04 -26.18
#